data_AF-A0A6P6FB05-F1
#
_entry.id   AF-A0A6P6FB05-F1
#
_cell.length_a   1.000
_cell.length_b   1.000
_cell.length_c   1.000
_cell.angle_alpha   90.00
_cell.angle_beta   90.00
_cell.angle_gamma   90.00
#
_symmetry.space_group_name_H-M   'P 1'
#
loop_
_entity.id
_entity.type
_entity.pdbx_description
1 polymer ?
#
loop_
_entity_poly.entity_id
_entity_poly.type
_entity_poly.pdbx_seq_one_letter_code
_entity_poly.pdbx_strand_id
1 'polypeptide(L)'
;MHSHVNKVTHWTFQMNDDGESYPAVVSSYAILGDVTEIKFISKDFFVVSTSIGTVRLLQIHENPYSQFKEHMSWEFIHKFDNTSDYASCTGLSTFEQDIVSVGEDGRINLLTAGQKQPIRSINDADSCSIYCIDFLRHNEILTGNLRGHMKVWDLRNDQDLPATTFMLSDQSKTEATSIAHHPTQRHIVVAGGGDGSLTVWDLRHNTYPMSQLNAHAKAVSEILFHPDRPENLFTCSTSGELWHWNNAQHSKLSLDPTNTHWLNTIGTNGKVNVTSLCSAMHKPINSIDIDRSTLLFGCDNEAMYIVRNITV
;
A
#
# COMPACT_ATOMS: atom_id res chain seq x y z
N MET A 1 -30.09 14.98 -1.92
CA MET A 1 -28.99 14.06 -2.25
C MET A 1 -28.64 13.33 -0.97
N HIS A 2 -28.89 12.01 -0.89
CA HIS A 2 -28.36 11.23 0.23
C HIS A 2 -26.85 11.24 0.09
N SER A 3 -26.15 11.97 0.96
CA SER A 3 -24.71 11.81 1.09
C SER A 3 -24.48 10.35 1.46
N HIS A 4 -23.95 9.55 0.54
CA HIS A 4 -23.53 8.19 0.87
C HIS A 4 -22.45 8.31 1.94
N VAL A 5 -22.79 7.92 3.16
CA VAL A 5 -21.84 7.84 4.26
C VAL A 5 -21.10 6.53 4.08
N ASN A 6 -19.81 6.60 3.80
CA ASN A 6 -18.97 5.41 3.73
C ASN A 6 -18.76 4.84 5.12
N LYS A 7 -18.33 3.57 5.20
CA LYS A 7 -18.14 2.89 6.47
C LYS A 7 -16.91 2.01 6.47
N VAL A 8 -16.25 1.94 7.62
CA VAL A 8 -15.28 0.88 7.93
C VAL A 8 -16.02 -0.20 8.71
N THR A 9 -15.84 -1.45 8.33
CA THR A 9 -16.57 -2.59 8.90
C THR A 9 -15.59 -3.67 9.35
N HIS A 10 -15.71 -4.10 10.61
CA HIS A 10 -14.98 -5.25 11.14
C HIS A 10 -15.82 -6.50 10.94
N TRP A 11 -15.25 -7.52 10.29
CA TRP A 11 -15.91 -8.78 10.00
C TRP A 11 -15.23 -9.92 10.74
N THR A 12 -16.00 -10.95 11.08
CA THR A 12 -15.52 -12.23 11.56
C THR A 12 -16.17 -13.37 10.80
N PHE A 13 -15.69 -14.59 10.98
CA PHE A 13 -16.36 -15.80 10.48
C PHE A 13 -17.11 -16.49 11.61
N GLN A 14 -18.38 -16.77 11.39
CA GLN A 14 -19.21 -17.60 12.25
C GLN A 14 -19.48 -18.94 11.57
N MET A 15 -19.88 -19.95 12.34
CA MET A 15 -20.35 -21.24 11.82
C MET A 15 -21.84 -21.37 12.09
N ASN A 16 -22.60 -21.83 11.11
CA ASN A 16 -23.99 -22.21 11.31
C ASN A 16 -24.10 -23.63 11.90
N ASP A 17 -25.32 -24.06 12.22
CA ASP A 17 -25.59 -25.38 12.79
C ASP A 17 -25.18 -26.54 11.87
N ASP A 18 -25.11 -26.29 10.55
CA ASP A 18 -24.67 -27.24 9.53
C ASP A 18 -23.15 -27.29 9.36
N GLY A 19 -22.40 -26.49 10.13
CA GLY A 19 -20.93 -26.44 10.09
C GLY A 19 -20.34 -25.62 8.94
N GLU A 20 -21.17 -24.86 8.21
CA GLU A 20 -20.74 -23.95 7.16
C GLU A 20 -20.30 -22.60 7.75
N SER A 21 -19.15 -22.10 7.28
CA SER A 21 -18.61 -20.81 7.72
C SER A 21 -19.13 -19.66 6.86
N TYR A 22 -19.61 -18.60 7.51
CA TYR A 22 -20.11 -17.40 6.84
C TYR A 22 -19.57 -16.11 7.49
N PRO A 23 -19.39 -15.02 6.71
CA PRO A 23 -18.94 -13.74 7.25
C PRO A 23 -20.05 -13.05 8.04
N ALA A 24 -19.71 -12.50 9.20
CA ALA A 24 -20.60 -11.74 10.07
C ALA A 24 -19.98 -10.40 10.46
N VAL A 25 -20.78 -9.34 10.44
CA VAL A 25 -20.34 -8.00 10.90
C VAL A 25 -20.24 -8.01 12.42
N VAL A 26 -19.08 -7.60 12.94
CA VAL A 26 -18.85 -7.38 14.37
C VAL A 26 -19.17 -5.92 14.72
N SER A 27 -18.61 -4.98 13.96
CA SER A 27 -18.81 -3.55 14.20
C SER A 27 -18.68 -2.73 12.91
N SER A 28 -19.21 -1.52 12.93
CA SER A 28 -19.11 -0.56 11.82
C SER A 28 -18.88 0.85 12.34
N TYR A 29 -18.11 1.64 11.61
CA TYR A 29 -17.84 3.04 11.90
C TYR A 29 -18.14 3.88 10.65
N ALA A 30 -19.01 4.88 10.81
CA ALA A 30 -19.35 5.81 9.74
C ALA A 30 -18.21 6.80 9.50
N ILE A 31 -17.85 7.02 8.24
CA ILE A 31 -16.78 7.92 7.82
C ILE A 31 -17.31 8.91 6.80
N LEU A 32 -16.90 10.18 6.97
CA LEU A 32 -17.15 11.24 6.01
C LEU A 32 -16.07 11.23 4.92
N GLY A 33 -16.50 11.31 3.67
CA GLY A 33 -15.64 11.13 2.51
C GLY A 33 -15.42 9.65 2.18
N ASP A 34 -14.67 9.40 1.11
CA ASP A 34 -14.28 8.05 0.71
C ASP A 34 -13.14 7.56 1.58
N VAL A 35 -13.16 6.29 1.96
CA VAL A 35 -12.04 5.65 2.65
C VAL A 35 -10.97 5.37 1.59
N THR A 36 -9.83 6.04 1.69
CA THR A 36 -8.77 5.92 0.69
C THR A 36 -7.77 4.83 1.05
N GLU A 37 -7.45 4.67 2.34
CA GLU A 37 -6.56 3.61 2.80
C GLU A 37 -6.83 3.24 4.27
N ILE A 38 -6.52 1.98 4.62
CA ILE A 38 -6.58 1.44 5.96
C ILE A 38 -5.26 0.73 6.25
N LYS A 39 -4.57 1.09 7.34
CA LYS A 39 -3.34 0.40 7.78
C LYS A 39 -3.39 0.09 9.27
N PHE A 40 -3.02 -1.13 9.64
CA PHE A 40 -2.86 -1.50 11.04
C PHE A 40 -1.55 -0.94 11.60
N ILE A 41 -1.60 -0.47 12.85
CA ILE A 41 -0.41 -0.14 13.65
C ILE A 41 -0.15 -1.20 14.74
N SER A 42 -1.20 -1.95 15.13
CA SER A 42 -1.12 -3.12 16.00
C SER A 42 -2.39 -3.98 15.83
N LYS A 43 -2.50 -5.12 16.52
CA LYS A 43 -3.69 -5.98 16.44
C LYS A 43 -5.02 -5.26 16.73
N ASP A 44 -4.99 -4.25 17.60
CA ASP A 44 -6.21 -3.58 18.06
C ASP A 44 -6.34 -2.16 17.52
N PHE A 45 -5.31 -1.63 16.85
CA PHE A 45 -5.31 -0.24 16.39
C PHE A 45 -4.95 -0.14 14.91
N PHE A 46 -5.69 0.70 14.22
CA PHE A 46 -5.49 0.97 12.80
C PHE A 46 -5.82 2.42 12.48
N VAL A 47 -5.23 2.91 11.41
CA VAL A 47 -5.48 4.24 10.86
C VAL A 47 -6.29 4.15 9.59
N VAL A 48 -7.12 5.16 9.36
CA VAL A 48 -7.95 5.32 8.17
C VAL A 48 -7.73 6.71 7.60
N SER A 49 -7.41 6.81 6.32
CA SER A 49 -7.38 8.06 5.57
C SER A 49 -8.64 8.25 4.75
N THR A 50 -8.97 9.51 4.43
CA THR A 50 -10.14 9.85 3.65
C THR A 50 -9.89 10.82 2.52
N SER A 51 -10.82 10.86 1.56
CA SER A 51 -10.79 11.80 0.42
C SER A 51 -11.00 13.26 0.79
N ILE A 52 -11.35 13.56 2.04
CA ILE A 52 -11.41 14.93 2.58
C ILE A 52 -10.14 15.30 3.37
N GLY A 53 -9.06 14.54 3.19
CA GLY A 53 -7.76 14.87 3.76
C GLY A 53 -7.66 14.64 5.28
N THR A 54 -8.49 13.76 5.83
CA THR A 54 -8.49 13.43 7.27
C THR A 54 -7.86 12.07 7.51
N VAL A 55 -7.08 11.94 8.58
CA VAL A 55 -6.58 10.65 9.08
C VAL A 55 -7.16 10.41 10.48
N ARG A 56 -7.68 9.21 10.74
CA ARG A 56 -8.27 8.81 12.02
C ARG A 56 -7.60 7.58 12.57
N LEU A 57 -7.26 7.60 13.86
CA LEU A 57 -6.79 6.44 14.62
C LEU A 57 -7.98 5.80 15.34
N LEU A 58 -8.32 4.58 14.94
CA LEU A 58 -9.42 3.80 15.47
C LEU A 58 -8.90 2.57 16.22
N GLN A 59 -9.62 2.18 17.27
CA GLN A 59 -9.37 0.95 18.03
C GLN A 59 -10.50 -0.06 17.84
N ILE A 60 -10.11 -1.30 17.55
CA ILE A 60 -10.95 -2.49 17.63
C ILE A 60 -11.04 -2.89 19.10
N HIS A 61 -12.26 -2.98 19.61
CA HIS A 61 -12.51 -3.51 20.94
C HIS A 61 -12.79 -5.01 20.88
N GLU A 62 -12.27 -5.76 21.87
CA GLU A 62 -12.46 -7.22 21.95
C GLU A 62 -13.90 -7.63 22.28
N ASN A 63 -14.76 -6.72 22.74
CA ASN A 63 -16.15 -7.05 23.04
C ASN A 63 -16.98 -7.08 21.72
N PRO A 64 -17.63 -8.22 21.39
CA PRO A 64 -18.37 -8.39 20.13
C PRO A 64 -19.53 -7.41 19.91
N TYR A 65 -19.92 -6.65 20.94
CA TYR A 65 -20.99 -5.64 20.85
C TYR A 65 -20.48 -4.18 20.86
N SER A 66 -19.17 -3.97 20.93
CA SER A 66 -18.59 -2.63 21.00
C SER A 66 -18.29 -2.06 19.62
N GLN A 67 -18.68 -0.80 19.44
CA GLN A 67 -18.32 -0.01 18.26
C GLN A 67 -16.81 0.31 18.30
N PHE A 68 -16.25 0.62 17.13
CA PHE A 68 -14.91 1.17 17.08
C PHE A 68 -14.81 2.41 17.96
N LYS A 69 -13.69 2.53 18.69
CA LYS A 69 -13.39 3.75 19.46
C LYS A 69 -12.43 4.61 18.67
N GLU A 70 -12.84 5.84 18.36
CA GLU A 70 -11.91 6.84 17.85
C GLU A 70 -11.01 7.33 19.00
N HIS A 71 -9.70 7.15 18.84
CA HIS A 71 -8.71 7.66 19.80
C HIS A 71 -8.23 9.05 19.41
N MET A 72 -8.05 9.27 18.11
CA MET A 72 -7.45 10.48 17.59
C MET A 72 -7.90 10.72 16.16
N SER A 73 -7.96 11.99 15.79
CA SER A 73 -8.22 12.44 14.44
C SER A 73 -7.31 13.63 14.12
N TRP A 74 -6.74 13.59 12.92
CA TRP A 74 -6.02 14.67 12.29
C TRP A 74 -6.88 15.15 11.12
N GLU A 75 -7.80 16.06 11.44
CA GLU A 75 -8.83 16.52 10.51
C GLU A 75 -8.25 17.50 9.49
N PHE A 76 -8.55 17.28 8.21
CA PHE A 76 -8.20 18.17 7.10
C PHE A 76 -6.70 18.52 7.03
N ILE A 77 -5.83 17.55 7.35
CA ILE A 77 -4.38 17.70 7.25
C ILE A 77 -3.89 17.79 5.80
N HIS A 78 -4.69 17.28 4.86
CA HIS A 78 -4.51 17.52 3.44
C HIS A 78 -5.55 18.53 2.93
N LYS A 79 -5.06 19.63 2.35
CA LYS A 79 -5.89 20.73 1.83
C LYS A 79 -5.10 21.58 0.85
N PHE A 80 -5.79 22.12 -0.16
CA PHE A 80 -5.17 23.03 -1.10
C PHE A 80 -5.00 24.43 -0.47
N ASP A 81 -3.82 25.01 -0.64
CA ASP A 81 -3.54 26.34 -0.10
C ASP A 81 -4.34 27.43 -0.81
N ASN A 82 -4.76 28.44 -0.04
CA ASN A 82 -5.55 29.57 -0.51
C ASN A 82 -6.92 29.21 -1.11
N THR A 83 -7.41 27.99 -0.89
CA THR A 83 -8.78 27.58 -1.21
C THR A 83 -9.51 27.08 0.04
N SER A 84 -10.82 26.90 -0.07
CA SER A 84 -11.64 26.20 0.94
C SER A 84 -11.73 24.70 0.66
N ASP A 85 -10.97 24.19 -0.31
CA ASP A 85 -11.13 22.84 -0.84
C ASP A 85 -10.20 21.87 -0.13
N TYR A 86 -10.78 20.74 0.28
CA TYR A 86 -10.02 19.61 0.83
C TYR A 86 -9.20 18.95 -0.28
N ALA A 87 -8.07 18.36 0.10
CA ALA A 87 -7.29 17.50 -0.79
C ALA A 87 -7.38 16.06 -0.30
N SER A 88 -7.49 15.10 -1.22
CA SER A 88 -7.56 13.69 -0.85
C SER A 88 -6.26 13.26 -0.15
N CYS A 89 -6.38 12.53 0.96
CA CYS A 89 -5.26 11.77 1.51
C CYS A 89 -5.16 10.49 0.68
N THR A 90 -4.13 10.39 -0.16
CA THR A 90 -3.99 9.37 -1.20
C THR A 90 -3.18 8.16 -0.77
N GLY A 91 -2.37 8.30 0.28
CA GLY A 91 -1.54 7.20 0.78
C GLY A 91 -1.22 7.30 2.27
N LEU A 92 -1.04 6.14 2.89
CA LEU A 92 -0.64 5.90 4.26
C LEU A 92 0.44 4.82 4.32
N SER A 93 1.47 5.07 5.13
CA SER A 93 2.38 4.02 5.56
C SER A 93 2.57 4.11 7.08
N THR A 94 2.81 2.97 7.72
CA THR A 94 2.97 2.85 9.17
C THR A 94 4.29 2.17 9.52
N PHE A 95 4.93 2.66 10.58
CA PHE A 95 6.10 2.03 11.18
C PHE A 95 5.92 2.07 12.70
N GLU A 96 5.57 0.92 13.30
CA GLU A 96 5.15 0.85 14.70
C GLU A 96 4.00 1.83 15.00
N GLN A 97 4.26 2.88 15.81
CA GLN A 97 3.27 3.91 16.15
C GLN A 97 3.31 5.13 15.24
N ASP A 98 4.32 5.23 14.36
CA ASP A 98 4.47 6.34 13.44
C ASP A 98 3.65 6.08 12.19
N ILE A 99 3.03 7.15 11.71
CA ILE A 99 2.14 7.14 10.56
C ILE A 99 2.61 8.26 9.65
N VAL A 100 2.78 7.99 8.36
CA VAL A 100 2.99 9.03 7.37
C VAL A 100 1.84 9.03 6.39
N SER A 101 1.29 10.21 6.14
CA SER A 101 0.26 10.43 5.12
C SER A 101 0.76 11.33 4.01
N VAL A 102 0.25 11.06 2.80
CA VAL A 102 0.49 11.86 1.59
C VAL A 102 -0.82 12.18 0.91
N GLY A 103 -0.83 13.24 0.09
CA GLY A 103 -2.07 13.71 -0.52
C GLY A 103 -1.94 14.37 -1.88
N GLU A 104 -3.09 14.71 -2.44
CA GLU A 104 -3.21 15.42 -3.72
C GLU A 104 -2.63 16.83 -3.69
N ASP A 105 -2.51 17.41 -2.50
CA ASP A 105 -1.90 18.71 -2.21
C ASP A 105 -0.37 18.69 -2.24
N GLY A 106 0.25 17.53 -2.46
CA GLY A 106 1.72 17.42 -2.52
C GLY A 106 2.39 17.44 -1.15
N ARG A 107 1.62 17.26 -0.06
CA ARG A 107 2.14 17.28 1.32
C ARG A 107 2.56 15.90 1.80
N ILE A 108 3.52 15.90 2.73
CA ILE A 108 3.87 14.73 3.55
C ILE A 108 3.66 15.13 5.02
N ASN A 109 2.82 14.38 5.75
CA ASN A 109 2.60 14.59 7.18
C ASN A 109 3.12 13.39 7.97
N LEU A 110 4.04 13.64 8.92
CA LEU A 110 4.47 12.66 9.92
C LEU A 110 3.63 12.83 11.19
N LEU A 111 2.93 11.77 11.55
CA LEU A 111 2.02 11.68 12.68
C LEU A 111 2.49 10.54 13.60
N THR A 112 1.96 10.50 14.82
CA THR A 112 2.18 9.36 15.73
C THR A 112 0.95 9.10 16.57
N ALA A 113 0.67 7.83 16.86
CA ALA A 113 -0.46 7.42 17.70
C ALA A 113 -0.41 8.02 19.13
N GLY A 114 0.74 8.54 19.56
CA GLY A 114 0.94 9.13 20.88
C GLY A 114 0.50 10.60 21.01
N GLN A 115 0.30 11.34 19.93
CA GLN A 115 0.07 12.80 20.03
C GLN A 115 -0.87 13.38 18.96
N LYS A 116 -1.72 14.33 19.36
CA LYS A 116 -2.77 14.93 18.50
C LYS A 116 -2.27 15.86 17.40
N GLN A 117 -1.10 16.46 17.56
CA GLN A 117 -0.54 17.35 16.56
C GLN A 117 0.41 16.56 15.65
N PRO A 118 0.49 16.87 14.35
CA PRO A 118 1.52 16.32 13.50
C PRO A 118 2.91 16.52 14.14
N ILE A 119 3.75 15.49 14.11
CA ILE A 119 5.17 15.63 14.49
C ILE A 119 5.82 16.63 13.54
N ARG A 120 5.50 16.50 12.25
CA ARG A 120 6.06 17.31 11.18
C ARG A 120 5.12 17.32 9.97
N SER A 121 5.11 18.42 9.24
CA SER A 121 4.45 18.55 7.93
C SER A 121 5.44 19.18 6.94
N ILE A 122 5.63 18.53 5.80
CA ILE A 122 6.40 19.03 4.66
C ILE A 122 5.36 19.49 3.63
N ASN A 123 5.10 20.81 3.58
CA ASN A 123 3.95 21.35 2.85
C ASN A 123 4.16 21.40 1.32
N ASP A 124 5.40 21.60 0.87
CA ASP A 124 5.75 21.72 -0.55
C ASP A 124 6.62 20.53 -0.99
N ALA A 125 6.30 19.33 -0.51
CA ALA A 125 7.13 18.16 -0.77
C ALA A 125 7.14 17.78 -2.27
N ASP A 126 6.02 17.99 -2.95
CA ASP A 126 5.89 17.84 -4.39
C ASP A 126 4.92 18.86 -5.01
N SER A 127 5.15 19.24 -6.27
CA SER A 127 4.24 20.11 -7.02
C SER A 127 3.11 19.35 -7.71
N CYS A 128 3.14 18.02 -7.65
CA CYS A 128 2.10 17.12 -8.14
C CYS A 128 1.52 16.30 -6.99
N SER A 129 0.32 15.77 -7.20
CA SER A 129 -0.29 14.81 -6.29
C SER A 129 0.60 13.59 -6.08
N ILE A 130 0.85 13.26 -4.81
CA ILE A 130 1.55 12.06 -4.41
C ILE A 130 0.51 10.95 -4.32
N TYR A 131 0.77 9.74 -4.82
CA TYR A 131 -0.22 8.64 -4.82
C TYR A 131 0.19 7.43 -4.01
N CYS A 132 1.49 7.22 -3.80
CA CYS A 132 1.97 6.09 -3.04
C CYS A 132 3.12 6.51 -2.13
N ILE A 133 3.18 5.84 -0.98
CA ILE A 133 4.22 6.03 0.03
C ILE A 133 4.54 4.70 0.69
N ASP A 134 5.80 4.49 1.05
CA ASP A 134 6.19 3.39 1.94
C ASP A 134 7.33 3.76 2.87
N PHE A 135 7.31 3.22 4.09
CA PHE A 135 8.42 3.30 5.03
C PHE A 135 9.52 2.33 4.59
N LEU A 136 10.69 2.87 4.31
CA LEU A 136 11.91 2.09 4.07
C LEU A 136 12.56 1.71 5.42
N ARG A 137 12.53 2.65 6.37
CA ARG A 137 13.03 2.57 7.75
C ARG A 137 12.25 3.56 8.61
N HIS A 138 12.37 3.46 9.93
CA HIS A 138 11.73 4.38 10.88
C HIS A 138 11.79 5.88 10.51
N ASN A 139 12.92 6.37 9.97
CA ASN A 139 13.10 7.78 9.59
C ASN A 139 13.24 7.99 8.08
N GLU A 140 12.97 6.98 7.26
CA GLU A 140 13.21 7.03 5.82
C GLU A 140 11.99 6.50 5.07
N ILE A 141 11.44 7.33 4.17
CA ILE A 141 10.27 6.99 3.37
C ILE A 141 10.57 7.15 1.88
N LEU A 142 9.80 6.45 1.05
CA LEU A 142 9.77 6.61 -0.39
C LEU A 142 8.38 7.06 -0.82
N THR A 143 8.30 8.14 -1.60
CA THR A 143 7.04 8.64 -2.18
C THR A 143 7.07 8.57 -3.70
N GLY A 144 5.92 8.29 -4.33
CA GLY A 144 5.73 8.34 -5.79
C GLY A 144 4.55 9.22 -6.17
N ASN A 145 4.68 10.01 -7.25
CA ASN A 145 3.68 10.99 -7.66
C ASN A 145 2.99 10.70 -9.02
N LEU A 146 2.01 11.53 -9.38
CA LEU A 146 1.25 11.51 -10.65
C LEU A 146 2.10 11.58 -11.93
N ARG A 147 3.38 11.99 -11.82
CA ARG A 147 4.31 12.09 -12.95
C ARG A 147 5.41 11.03 -12.89
N GLY A 148 5.32 10.09 -11.96
CA GLY A 148 6.31 9.04 -11.77
C GLY A 148 7.61 9.55 -11.13
N HIS A 149 7.64 10.75 -10.56
CA HIS A 149 8.77 11.15 -9.74
C HIS A 149 8.72 10.38 -8.43
N MET A 150 9.82 9.70 -8.15
CA MET A 150 10.07 8.94 -6.94
C MET A 150 11.05 9.76 -6.07
N LYS A 151 10.74 9.91 -4.78
CA LYS A 151 11.58 10.68 -3.85
C LYS A 151 11.80 9.92 -2.55
N VAL A 152 13.06 9.81 -2.14
CA VAL A 152 13.41 9.30 -0.81
C VAL A 152 13.57 10.47 0.14
N TRP A 153 12.99 10.38 1.33
CA TRP A 153 13.04 11.43 2.34
C TRP A 153 13.65 10.90 3.62
N ASP A 154 14.55 11.68 4.23
CA ASP A 154 14.93 11.51 5.64
C ASP A 154 14.04 12.44 6.48
N LEU A 155 13.16 11.85 7.29
CA LEU A 155 12.18 12.55 8.11
C LEU A 155 12.82 13.39 9.23
N ARG A 156 14.13 13.26 9.46
CA ARG A 156 14.89 14.07 10.41
C ARG A 156 15.55 15.30 9.78
N ASN A 157 15.67 15.33 8.45
CA ASN A 157 16.29 16.44 7.73
C ASN A 157 15.39 17.67 7.82
N ASP A 158 15.84 18.77 8.42
CA ASP A 158 15.06 19.99 8.64
C ASP A 158 14.93 20.91 7.42
N GLN A 159 15.57 20.56 6.29
CA GLN A 159 15.58 21.38 5.08
C GLN A 159 14.39 21.17 4.15
N ASP A 160 13.45 20.27 4.48
CA ASP A 160 12.29 19.92 3.64
C ASP A 160 12.69 19.50 2.19
N LEU A 161 13.88 18.91 2.04
CA LEU A 161 14.40 18.43 0.75
C LEU A 161 14.52 16.90 0.72
N PRO A 162 14.19 16.25 -0.41
CA PRO A 162 14.40 14.82 -0.57
C PRO A 162 15.90 14.50 -0.59
N ALA A 163 16.27 13.34 -0.04
CA ALA A 163 17.64 12.84 -0.06
C ALA A 163 18.06 12.41 -1.48
N THR A 164 17.12 11.85 -2.25
CA THR A 164 17.31 11.52 -3.66
C THR A 164 15.99 11.60 -4.42
N THR A 165 16.07 11.86 -5.72
CA THR A 165 14.93 11.89 -6.63
C THR A 165 15.28 11.12 -7.91
N PHE A 166 14.38 10.27 -8.36
CA PHE A 166 14.52 9.47 -9.58
C PHE A 166 13.16 9.32 -10.27
N MET A 167 13.15 8.80 -11.50
CA MET A 167 11.92 8.54 -12.25
C MET A 167 11.53 7.08 -12.11
N LEU A 168 10.24 6.77 -11.97
CA LEU A 168 9.70 5.41 -11.94
C LEU A 168 10.15 4.59 -13.13
N SER A 169 10.09 5.17 -14.34
CA SER A 169 10.56 4.58 -15.59
C SER A 169 11.29 5.62 -16.42
N ASP A 170 12.37 5.22 -17.08
CA ASP A 170 13.08 6.00 -18.09
C ASP A 170 12.45 5.88 -19.49
N GLN A 171 11.62 4.85 -19.71
CA GLN A 171 10.99 4.55 -21.01
C GLN A 171 9.64 5.23 -21.20
N SER A 172 8.86 5.39 -20.12
CA SER A 172 7.49 5.87 -20.17
C SER A 172 7.22 6.87 -19.04
N LYS A 173 6.57 8.00 -19.38
CA LYS A 173 6.05 8.93 -18.37
C LYS A 173 4.70 8.41 -17.89
N THR A 174 4.72 7.70 -16.77
CA THR A 174 3.55 7.15 -16.11
C THR A 174 3.52 7.55 -14.64
N GLU A 175 2.33 7.57 -14.04
CA GLU A 175 2.16 7.81 -12.61
C GLU A 175 2.68 6.63 -11.78
N ALA A 176 3.23 6.91 -10.60
CA ALA A 176 3.55 5.89 -9.61
C ALA A 176 2.32 5.63 -8.74
N THR A 177 1.72 4.45 -8.88
CA THR A 177 0.42 4.13 -8.26
C THR A 177 0.56 3.32 -6.98
N SER A 178 1.62 2.53 -6.84
CA SER A 178 1.85 1.66 -5.68
C SER A 178 3.34 1.43 -5.45
N ILE A 179 3.74 1.22 -4.20
CA ILE A 179 5.10 0.91 -3.78
C ILE A 179 5.03 -0.23 -2.77
N ALA A 180 5.95 -1.18 -2.87
CA ALA A 180 6.22 -2.16 -1.83
C ALA A 180 7.73 -2.27 -1.60
N HIS A 181 8.13 -2.01 -0.36
CA HIS A 181 9.48 -2.25 0.11
C HIS A 181 9.69 -3.71 0.49
N HIS A 182 10.86 -4.26 0.15
CA HIS A 182 11.18 -5.65 0.45
C HIS A 182 11.41 -5.83 1.96
N PRO A 183 10.72 -6.77 2.64
CA PRO A 183 10.66 -6.81 4.11
C PRO A 183 12.02 -7.08 4.79
N THR A 184 12.92 -7.81 4.13
CA THR A 184 14.27 -8.09 4.65
C THR A 184 15.40 -7.31 3.99
N GLN A 185 15.16 -6.65 2.85
CA GLN A 185 16.22 -6.00 2.08
C GLN A 185 15.93 -4.53 1.89
N ARG A 186 16.57 -3.72 2.72
CA ARG A 186 16.22 -2.31 2.88
C ARG A 186 16.40 -1.40 1.67
N HIS A 187 17.01 -1.93 0.62
CA HIS A 187 17.37 -1.19 -0.58
C HIS A 187 16.53 -1.61 -1.78
N ILE A 188 15.72 -2.66 -1.66
CA ILE A 188 14.93 -3.19 -2.77
C ILE A 188 13.50 -2.72 -2.62
N VAL A 189 12.98 -2.08 -3.66
CA VAL A 189 11.57 -1.67 -3.76
C VAL A 189 11.01 -2.10 -5.10
N VAL A 190 9.72 -2.41 -5.11
CA VAL A 190 8.94 -2.63 -6.32
C VAL A 190 7.89 -1.53 -6.39
N ALA A 191 7.81 -0.86 -7.54
CA ALA A 191 6.86 0.22 -7.77
C ALA A 191 5.98 -0.10 -8.99
N GLY A 192 4.69 0.21 -8.86
CA GLY A 192 3.67 0.01 -9.89
C GLY A 192 3.40 1.29 -10.67
N GLY A 193 3.21 1.15 -11.97
CA GLY A 193 2.85 2.24 -12.87
C GLY A 193 1.37 2.27 -13.23
N GLY A 194 0.87 3.45 -13.58
CA GLY A 194 -0.48 3.64 -14.14
C GLY A 194 -0.70 2.95 -15.50
N ASP A 195 0.38 2.56 -16.17
CA ASP A 195 0.38 1.79 -17.42
C ASP A 195 0.43 0.27 -17.19
N GLY A 196 0.36 -0.17 -15.93
CA GLY A 196 0.42 -1.58 -15.55
C GLY A 196 1.83 -2.15 -15.46
N SER A 197 2.86 -1.32 -15.63
CA SER A 197 4.24 -1.75 -15.44
C SER A 197 4.59 -1.98 -13.97
N LEU A 198 5.50 -2.91 -13.71
CA LEU A 198 6.19 -3.06 -12.43
C LEU A 198 7.66 -2.73 -12.63
N THR A 199 8.21 -1.88 -11.79
CA THR A 199 9.62 -1.50 -11.84
C THR A 199 10.31 -1.83 -10.53
N VAL A 200 11.43 -2.54 -10.61
CA VAL A 200 12.23 -2.96 -9.46
C VAL A 200 13.45 -2.05 -9.34
N TRP A 201 13.67 -1.50 -8.15
CA TRP A 201 14.76 -0.56 -7.87
C TRP A 201 15.67 -1.06 -6.76
N ASP A 202 16.99 -0.86 -6.93
CA ASP A 202 17.96 -0.84 -5.84
C ASP A 202 18.26 0.61 -5.48
N LEU A 203 17.78 1.06 -4.33
CA LEU A 203 17.91 2.44 -3.87
C LEU A 203 19.35 2.87 -3.59
N ARG A 204 20.30 1.93 -3.48
CA ARG A 204 21.75 2.24 -3.43
C ARG A 204 22.28 2.71 -4.79
N HIS A 205 21.61 2.33 -5.87
CA HIS A 205 21.97 2.60 -7.25
C HIS A 205 20.75 3.08 -8.06
N ASN A 206 20.12 4.16 -7.58
CA ASN A 206 18.86 4.71 -8.12
C ASN A 206 19.01 5.53 -9.44
N THR A 207 20.09 5.30 -10.20
CA THR A 207 20.25 5.96 -11.52
C THR A 207 19.40 5.30 -12.59
N TYR A 208 19.25 3.97 -12.53
CA TYR A 208 18.44 3.17 -13.45
C TYR A 208 17.73 2.05 -12.69
N PRO A 209 16.53 1.64 -13.14
CA PRO A 209 15.85 0.50 -12.52
C PRO A 209 16.64 -0.79 -12.77
N MET A 210 16.55 -1.74 -11.84
CA MET A 210 17.13 -3.07 -12.03
C MET A 210 16.35 -3.88 -13.06
N SER A 211 15.03 -3.75 -13.05
CA SER A 211 14.16 -4.36 -14.06
C SER A 211 12.88 -3.57 -14.21
N GLN A 212 12.29 -3.63 -15.41
CA GLN A 212 10.96 -3.11 -15.71
C GLN A 212 10.18 -4.19 -16.43
N LEU A 213 8.97 -4.46 -15.96
CA LEU A 213 8.13 -5.58 -16.36
C LEU A 213 6.78 -5.05 -16.85
N ASN A 214 6.35 -5.51 -18.01
CA ASN A 214 4.97 -5.31 -18.45
C ASN A 214 4.10 -6.35 -17.74
N ALA A 215 3.58 -5.99 -16.57
CA ALA A 215 2.77 -6.88 -15.76
C ALA A 215 1.32 -6.83 -16.23
N HIS A 216 0.60 -5.78 -15.90
CA HIS A 216 -0.85 -5.72 -16.09
C HIS A 216 -1.25 -4.90 -17.32
N ALA A 217 -2.48 -5.07 -17.79
CA ALA A 217 -3.02 -4.29 -18.91
C ALA A 217 -3.42 -2.85 -18.53
N LYS A 218 -3.51 -2.55 -17.23
CA LYS A 218 -3.88 -1.24 -16.66
C LYS A 218 -3.14 -1.02 -15.34
N ALA A 219 -3.29 0.19 -14.78
CA ALA A 219 -2.71 0.63 -13.51
C ALA A 219 -2.66 -0.47 -12.44
N VAL A 220 -1.49 -0.60 -11.82
CA VAL A 220 -1.25 -1.51 -10.69
C VAL A 220 -1.83 -0.87 -9.44
N SER A 221 -2.89 -1.47 -8.89
CA SER A 221 -3.60 -0.90 -7.73
C SER A 221 -2.80 -1.09 -6.45
N GLU A 222 -2.28 -2.30 -6.20
CA GLU A 222 -1.51 -2.61 -4.99
C GLU A 222 -0.46 -3.69 -5.28
N ILE A 223 0.64 -3.61 -4.51
CA ILE A 223 1.77 -4.54 -4.54
C ILE A 223 2.03 -4.98 -3.10
N LEU A 224 2.15 -6.28 -2.86
CA LEU A 224 2.31 -6.84 -1.53
C LEU A 224 3.34 -7.98 -1.53
N PHE A 225 4.42 -7.82 -0.78
CA PHE A 225 5.29 -8.95 -0.44
C PHE A 225 4.63 -9.82 0.63
N HIS A 226 4.83 -11.14 0.55
CA HIS A 226 4.48 -11.98 1.70
C HIS A 226 5.39 -11.63 2.89
N PRO A 227 4.84 -11.36 4.09
CA PRO A 227 5.60 -10.85 5.23
C PRO A 227 6.72 -11.80 5.69
N ASP A 228 6.44 -13.12 5.74
CA ASP A 228 7.42 -14.12 6.19
C ASP A 228 8.22 -14.80 5.06
N ARG A 229 7.83 -14.60 3.80
CA ARG A 229 8.31 -15.36 2.62
C ARG A 229 8.48 -14.44 1.42
N PRO A 230 9.43 -13.48 1.49
CA PRO A 230 9.57 -12.40 0.52
C PRO A 230 9.94 -12.83 -0.91
N GLU A 231 10.18 -14.12 -1.14
CA GLU A 231 10.20 -14.73 -2.45
C GLU A 231 8.83 -14.73 -3.17
N ASN A 232 7.76 -14.44 -2.43
CA ASN A 232 6.41 -14.32 -2.95
C ASN A 232 5.98 -12.84 -2.97
N LEU A 233 5.57 -12.40 -4.15
CA LEU A 233 5.00 -11.07 -4.39
C LEU A 233 3.61 -11.23 -4.99
N PHE A 234 2.68 -10.38 -4.57
CA PHE A 234 1.31 -10.31 -5.08
C PHE A 234 1.07 -8.94 -5.68
N THR A 235 0.41 -8.89 -6.83
CA THR A 235 0.03 -7.63 -7.46
C THR A 235 -1.40 -7.71 -7.97
N CYS A 236 -2.13 -6.61 -7.85
CA CYS A 236 -3.47 -6.48 -8.42
C CYS A 236 -3.58 -5.24 -9.29
N SER A 237 -4.59 -5.23 -10.16
CA SER A 237 -4.76 -4.16 -11.14
C SER A 237 -6.21 -3.72 -11.28
N THR A 238 -6.36 -2.48 -11.73
CA THR A 238 -7.61 -1.90 -12.22
C THR A 238 -8.20 -2.63 -13.44
N SER A 239 -7.44 -3.53 -14.09
CA SER A 239 -7.94 -4.46 -15.10
C SER A 239 -8.77 -5.62 -14.52
N GLY A 240 -8.72 -5.84 -13.20
CA GLY A 240 -9.38 -6.95 -12.53
C GLY A 240 -8.55 -8.23 -12.50
N GLU A 241 -7.22 -8.09 -12.54
CA GLU A 241 -6.24 -9.17 -12.50
C GLU A 241 -5.57 -9.22 -11.11
N LEU A 242 -5.33 -10.43 -10.60
CA LEU A 242 -4.58 -10.69 -9.36
C LEU A 242 -3.52 -11.76 -9.62
N TRP A 243 -2.26 -11.37 -9.53
CA TRP A 243 -1.12 -12.23 -9.87
C TRP A 243 -0.25 -12.53 -8.65
N HIS A 244 0.27 -13.75 -8.64
CA HIS A 244 1.28 -14.22 -7.69
C HIS A 244 2.57 -14.49 -8.46
N TRP A 245 3.64 -13.87 -7.99
CA TRP A 245 4.98 -13.96 -8.53
C TRP A 245 5.86 -14.71 -7.54
N ASN A 246 6.50 -15.78 -8.00
CA ASN A 246 7.48 -16.50 -7.20
C ASN A 246 8.65 -17.01 -8.06
N ASN A 247 9.74 -17.38 -7.41
CA ASN A 247 10.85 -18.08 -8.05
C ASN A 247 10.93 -19.54 -7.57
N ALA A 248 10.43 -20.49 -8.37
CA ALA A 248 10.45 -21.91 -8.01
C ALA A 248 11.85 -22.52 -7.88
N GLN A 249 12.91 -21.87 -8.42
CA GLN A 249 14.25 -22.46 -8.46
C GLN A 249 15.03 -22.36 -7.14
N HIS A 250 14.60 -21.56 -6.17
CA HIS A 250 15.25 -21.48 -4.85
C HIS A 250 14.71 -22.46 -3.79
N SER A 251 13.76 -23.32 -4.15
CA SER A 251 13.26 -24.39 -3.26
C SER A 251 14.28 -25.53 -3.01
N LYS A 252 15.48 -25.47 -3.62
CA LYS A 252 16.60 -26.37 -3.33
C LYS A 252 17.86 -25.56 -3.08
N LEU A 253 18.26 -25.50 -1.80
CA LEU A 253 19.61 -25.22 -1.28
C LEU A 253 20.63 -24.77 -2.35
N SER A 254 20.73 -23.46 -2.58
CA SER A 254 21.88 -22.87 -3.29
C SER A 254 22.66 -21.99 -2.31
N LEU A 255 23.84 -22.48 -1.93
CA LEU A 255 24.86 -21.77 -1.13
C LEU A 255 25.70 -20.88 -2.06
N ASP A 256 25.08 -19.94 -2.78
CA ASP A 256 25.83 -18.97 -3.57
C ASP A 256 26.13 -17.72 -2.70
N PRO A 257 27.41 -17.39 -2.42
CA PRO A 257 27.79 -16.27 -1.56
C PRO A 257 27.49 -14.90 -2.17
N THR A 258 27.06 -14.84 -3.43
CA THR A 258 26.87 -13.58 -4.18
C THR A 258 25.50 -12.92 -3.95
N ASN A 259 24.57 -13.58 -3.26
CA ASN A 259 23.34 -13.00 -2.68
C ASN A 259 22.55 -12.05 -3.62
N THR A 260 22.47 -12.38 -4.91
CA THR A 260 21.66 -11.64 -5.89
C THR A 260 20.20 -12.06 -5.78
N HIS A 261 19.32 -11.14 -5.40
CA HIS A 261 17.90 -11.43 -5.26
C HIS A 261 17.23 -11.80 -6.57
N TRP A 262 16.17 -12.63 -6.52
CA TRP A 262 15.47 -13.09 -7.72
C TRP A 262 14.82 -11.95 -8.52
N LEU A 263 14.44 -10.86 -7.85
CA LEU A 263 13.99 -9.61 -8.48
C LEU A 263 15.07 -8.98 -9.40
N ASN A 264 16.35 -9.29 -9.18
CA ASN A 264 17.46 -8.88 -10.04
C ASN A 264 17.59 -9.78 -11.28
N THR A 265 17.07 -11.01 -11.21
CA THR A 265 17.18 -12.01 -12.27
C THR A 265 16.02 -12.01 -13.26
N ILE A 266 14.99 -11.17 -13.05
CA ILE A 266 13.79 -11.11 -13.91
C ILE A 266 14.14 -10.68 -15.35
N GLY A 267 15.30 -10.04 -15.57
CA GLY A 267 15.83 -9.72 -16.90
C GLY A 267 16.97 -10.63 -17.42
N THR A 268 17.52 -11.55 -16.62
CA THR A 268 18.85 -12.18 -16.90
C THR A 268 18.87 -13.72 -16.82
N ASN A 269 17.82 -14.38 -17.31
CA ASN A 269 17.65 -15.85 -17.36
C ASN A 269 17.04 -16.53 -16.11
N GLY A 270 16.61 -15.78 -15.10
CA GLY A 270 15.81 -16.33 -14.00
C GLY A 270 14.36 -16.55 -14.43
N LYS A 271 13.84 -17.79 -14.36
CA LYS A 271 12.41 -18.05 -14.60
C LYS A 271 11.60 -17.62 -13.37
N VAL A 272 11.02 -16.43 -13.43
CA VAL A 272 9.93 -16.05 -12.53
C VAL A 272 8.67 -16.78 -12.98
N ASN A 273 8.02 -17.47 -12.06
CA ASN A 273 6.67 -17.98 -12.33
C ASN A 273 5.67 -16.90 -11.95
N VAL A 274 4.74 -16.67 -12.87
CA VAL A 274 3.62 -15.77 -12.66
C VAL A 274 2.36 -16.60 -12.80
N THR A 275 1.55 -16.63 -11.76
CA THR A 275 0.28 -17.36 -11.74
C THR A 275 -0.86 -16.43 -11.42
N SER A 276 -1.93 -16.48 -12.21
CA SER A 276 -3.18 -15.77 -11.88
C SER A 276 -3.88 -16.49 -10.74
N LEU A 277 -4.26 -15.77 -9.69
CA LEU A 277 -4.96 -16.32 -8.53
C LEU A 277 -6.50 -16.26 -8.66
N CYS A 278 -7.02 -15.54 -9.64
CA CYS A 278 -8.44 -15.51 -9.95
C CYS A 278 -8.68 -15.46 -11.46
N SER A 279 -9.91 -15.75 -11.88
CA SER A 279 -10.40 -15.36 -13.20
C SER A 279 -10.44 -13.84 -13.29
N ALA A 280 -10.19 -13.27 -14.47
CA ALA A 280 -10.27 -11.83 -14.68
C ALA A 280 -11.66 -11.32 -14.30
N MET A 281 -11.72 -10.43 -13.30
CA MET A 281 -12.98 -9.90 -12.76
C MET A 281 -13.60 -8.84 -13.69
N HIS A 282 -12.83 -8.32 -14.65
CA HIS A 282 -13.17 -7.22 -15.56
C HIS A 282 -13.63 -5.92 -14.87
N LYS A 283 -13.43 -5.85 -13.56
CA LYS A 283 -13.61 -4.68 -12.70
C LYS A 283 -12.36 -4.50 -11.84
N PRO A 284 -12.00 -3.27 -11.45
CA PRO A 284 -10.84 -3.03 -10.61
C PRO A 284 -10.78 -3.89 -9.36
N ILE A 285 -9.64 -4.53 -9.14
CA ILE A 285 -9.26 -5.02 -7.82
C ILE A 285 -8.48 -3.87 -7.17
N ASN A 286 -8.98 -3.37 -6.04
CA ASN A 286 -8.52 -2.13 -5.44
C ASN A 286 -7.48 -2.36 -4.35
N SER A 287 -7.64 -3.44 -3.58
CA SER A 287 -6.73 -3.77 -2.49
C SER A 287 -6.62 -5.26 -2.25
N ILE A 288 -5.48 -5.66 -1.69
CA ILE A 288 -5.10 -7.03 -1.35
C ILE A 288 -4.45 -7.06 0.04
N ASP A 289 -4.66 -8.13 0.79
CA ASP A 289 -3.93 -8.41 2.01
C ASP A 289 -3.69 -9.92 2.16
N ILE A 290 -2.64 -10.33 2.86
CA ILE A 290 -2.30 -11.74 3.04
C ILE A 290 -1.91 -12.06 4.48
N ASP A 291 -2.55 -13.09 5.03
CA ASP A 291 -2.12 -13.74 6.27
C ASP A 291 -1.78 -15.20 5.97
N ARG A 292 -0.50 -15.54 6.14
CA ARG A 292 0.05 -16.87 5.86
C ARG A 292 -0.30 -17.31 4.43
N SER A 293 -1.18 -18.30 4.28
CA SER A 293 -1.60 -18.86 2.99
C SER A 293 -2.99 -18.38 2.55
N THR A 294 -3.54 -17.34 3.17
CA THR A 294 -4.87 -16.81 2.86
C THR A 294 -4.77 -15.37 2.42
N LEU A 295 -5.14 -15.11 1.16
CA LEU A 295 -5.19 -13.77 0.59
C LEU A 295 -6.64 -13.28 0.53
N LEU A 296 -6.85 -12.04 0.94
CA LEU A 296 -8.10 -11.31 0.85
C LEU A 296 -7.96 -10.22 -0.21
N PHE A 297 -9.00 -9.98 -1.03
CA PHE A 297 -9.00 -8.84 -1.94
C PHE A 297 -10.38 -8.23 -2.14
N GLY A 298 -10.42 -6.92 -2.41
CA GLY A 298 -11.64 -6.15 -2.68
C GLY A 298 -11.76 -5.74 -4.14
N CYS A 299 -12.98 -5.76 -4.69
CA CYS A 299 -13.25 -5.44 -6.10
C CYS A 299 -14.47 -4.51 -6.24
N ASP A 300 -14.49 -3.71 -7.33
CA ASP A 300 -15.56 -2.77 -7.70
C ASP A 300 -16.91 -3.42 -8.08
N ASN A 301 -17.04 -4.73 -7.86
CA ASN A 301 -18.32 -5.44 -7.94
C ASN A 301 -19.00 -5.58 -6.57
N GLU A 302 -18.62 -4.76 -5.59
CA GLU A 302 -19.17 -4.73 -4.24
C GLU A 302 -18.95 -6.05 -3.46
N ALA A 303 -17.90 -6.80 -3.83
CA ALA A 303 -17.57 -8.07 -3.21
C ALA A 303 -16.13 -8.10 -2.69
N MET A 304 -15.95 -8.87 -1.61
CA MET A 304 -14.65 -9.26 -1.07
C MET A 304 -14.45 -10.74 -1.32
N TYR A 305 -13.24 -11.11 -1.72
CA TYR A 305 -12.88 -12.45 -2.12
C TYR A 305 -11.76 -13.00 -1.25
N ILE A 306 -11.83 -14.29 -0.93
CA ILE A 306 -10.81 -14.98 -0.15
C ILE A 306 -10.25 -16.12 -0.98
N VAL A 307 -8.93 -16.09 -1.19
CA VAL A 307 -8.16 -17.16 -1.81
C VAL A 307 -7.40 -17.89 -0.71
N ARG A 308 -7.82 -19.13 -0.41
CA ARG A 308 -7.21 -19.96 0.64
C ARG A 308 -6.16 -20.91 0.07
N ASN A 309 -5.25 -21.34 0.93
CA ASN A 309 -4.22 -22.35 0.65
C ASN A 309 -3.29 -21.97 -0.52
N ILE A 310 -2.94 -20.69 -0.63
CA ILE A 310 -1.92 -20.25 -1.58
C ILE A 310 -0.60 -20.91 -1.21
N THR A 311 0.08 -21.47 -2.21
CA THR A 311 1.40 -22.07 -2.03
C THR A 311 2.45 -20.97 -2.04
N VAL A 312 2.81 -20.51 -0.85
CA VAL A 312 3.89 -19.55 -0.59
C VAL A 312 5.15 -20.23 -0.11
#